data_AF-A0A8S3CT55-F1
#
_entry.id   AF-A0A8S3CT55-F1
#
_cell.length_a   1.000
_cell.length_b   1.000
_cell.length_c   1.000
_cell.angle_alpha   90.00
_cell.angle_beta   90.00
_cell.angle_gamma   90.00
#
_symmetry.space_group_name_H-M   'P 1'
#
loop_
_entity.id
_entity.type
_entity.pdbx_description
1 polymer ?
#
loop_
_entity_poly.entity_id
_entity_poly.type
_entity_poly.pdbx_seq_one_letter_code
_entity_poly.pdbx_strand_id
1 'polypeptide(L)' 'ADEILSRGFNEQIYGVFRTLPENVQVIVVSATVPSDLLEVAAKLMNDPVTVLIKREERTLDGIRQFYVNAERE' A
#
# COMPACT_ATOMS: atom_id res chain seq x y z
N ALA A 1 2.53 1.93 1.67
CA ALA A 1 3.31 0.98 0.84
C ALA A 1 2.78 0.95 -0.59
N ASP A 2 1.47 1.09 -0.76
CA ASP A 2 0.80 1.60 -1.96
C ASP A 2 1.63 2.50 -2.90
N GLU A 3 2.25 3.60 -2.45
CA GLU A 3 3.03 4.47 -3.37
C GLU A 3 4.31 3.82 -3.90
N ILE A 4 5.05 3.13 -3.02
CA ILE A 4 6.31 2.48 -3.39
C ILE A 4 6.00 1.33 -4.36
N LEU A 5 4.95 0.56 -4.10
CA LEU A 5 4.60 -0.62 -4.90
C LEU A 5 3.86 -0.27 -6.20
N SER A 6 3.22 0.90 -6.31
CA SER A 6 2.51 1.33 -7.53
C SER A 6 3.36 2.11 -8.53
N ARG A 7 4.41 2.85 -8.09
CA ARG A 7 5.15 3.79 -8.96
C ARG A 7 6.46 3.27 -9.57
N GLY A 8 6.56 1.96 -9.84
CA GLY A 8 7.70 1.41 -10.57
C GLY A 8 8.93 1.06 -9.72
N PHE A 9 8.81 0.95 -8.39
CA PHE A 9 9.91 0.46 -7.54
C PHE A 9 10.03 -1.07 -7.53
N ASN A 10 9.24 -1.79 -8.33
CA ASN A 10 9.24 -3.25 -8.35
C ASN A 10 10.64 -3.82 -8.60
N GLU A 11 11.38 -3.33 -9.60
CA GLU A 11 12.74 -3.83 -9.88
C GLU A 11 13.70 -3.64 -8.70
N GLN A 12 13.59 -2.50 -8.01
CA GLN A 12 14.44 -2.18 -6.87
C GLN A 12 14.10 -3.08 -5.67
N ILE A 13 12.82 -3.32 -5.42
CA ILE A 13 12.37 -4.25 -4.38
C ILE A 13 12.83 -5.67 -4.70
N TYR A 14 12.66 -6.15 -5.93
CA TYR A 14 13.16 -7.46 -6.34
C TYR A 14 14.68 -7.57 -6.20
N GLY A 15 15.42 -6.51 -6.52
CA GLY A 15 16.87 -6.44 -6.33
C GLY A 15 17.28 -6.64 -4.88
N VAL A 16 16.61 -5.96 -3.94
CA VAL A 16 16.86 -6.13 -2.50
C VAL A 16 16.43 -7.53 -2.04
N PHE A 17 15.27 -8.02 -2.47
CA PHE A 17 14.79 -9.33 -2.06
C PHE A 17 15.72 -10.48 -2.46
N ARG A 18 16.42 -10.36 -3.59
CA ARG A 18 17.42 -11.35 -4.02
C ARG A 18 18.66 -11.42 -3.13
N THR A 19 18.94 -10.40 -2.33
CA THR A 19 20.07 -10.40 -1.39
C THR A 19 19.67 -10.87 0.01
N LEU A 20 18.37 -11.03 0.27
CA LEU A 20 17.85 -11.47 1.55
C LEU A 20 17.81 -13.01 1.64
N PRO A 21 17.87 -13.58 2.85
CA PRO A 21 17.66 -15.01 3.07
C PRO A 21 16.26 -15.45 2.64
N GLU A 22 16.12 -16.69 2.17
CA GLU A 22 14.82 -17.25 1.70
C GLU A 22 13.73 -17.23 2.79
N ASN A 23 14.11 -17.30 4.06
CA ASN A 23 13.19 -17.36 5.21
C ASN A 23 12.96 -16.00 5.87
N VAL A 24 13.16 -14.90 5.14
CA VAL A 24 12.93 -13.55 5.69
C VAL A 24 11.44 -13.33 5.95
N GLN A 25 11.11 -12.79 7.12
CA GLN A 25 9.76 -12.35 7.42
C GLN A 25 9.52 -10.98 6.76
N VAL A 26 8.44 -10.88 5.99
CA VAL A 26 8.07 -9.67 5.25
C VAL A 26 6.79 -9.10 5.85
N ILE A 27 6.78 -7.79 6.08
CA ILE A 27 5.62 -7.06 6.61
C ILE A 27 5.33 -5.89 5.68
N VAL A 28 4.07 -5.80 5.22
CA VAL A 28 3.59 -4.70 4.37
C VAL A 28 2.59 -3.86 5.16
N VAL A 29 2.85 -2.56 5.28
CA VAL A 29 1.97 -1.60 5.96
C VAL A 29 1.52 -0.52 4.97
N SER A 30 0.22 -0.34 4.84
CA SER A 30 -0.36 0.62 3.90
C SER A 30 -1.65 1.23 4.44
N ALA A 31 -1.87 2.52 4.17
CA ALA A 31 -3.11 3.22 4.53
C ALA A 31 -4.23 2.94 3.51
N THR A 32 -3.84 2.68 2.24
CA THR A 32 -4.74 2.20 1.20
C THR A 32 -4.26 0.85 0.68
N VAL A 33 -5.22 0.02 0.26
CA VAL A 33 -4.95 -1.33 -0.29
C VAL A 33 -5.55 -1.41 -1.69
N PRO A 34 -4.86 -0.90 -2.72
CA PRO A 34 -5.26 -1.12 -4.11
C PRO A 34 -5.00 -2.58 -4.51
N SER A 35 -5.67 -3.06 -5.56
CA SER A 35 -5.49 -4.41 -6.12
C SER A 35 -4.02 -4.73 -6.43
N ASP A 36 -3.29 -3.77 -7.00
CA ASP A 36 -1.90 -3.94 -7.42
C ASP A 36 -0.98 -4.22 -6.23
N LEU A 37 -1.29 -3.63 -5.07
CA LEU A 37 -0.56 -3.90 -3.83
C LEU A 37 -0.73 -5.35 -3.38
N LEU A 38 -1.94 -5.91 -3.51
CA LEU A 38 -2.24 -7.29 -3.13
C LEU A 38 -1.48 -8.28 -4.01
N GLU A 39 -1.38 -8.02 -5.31
CA GLU A 39 -0.63 -8.88 -6.24
C GLU A 39 0.87 -8.93 -5.92
N VAL A 40 1.46 -7.79 -5.58
CA VAL A 40 2.89 -7.76 -5.21
C VAL A 40 3.10 -8.38 -3.83
N ALA A 41 2.24 -8.07 -2.87
CA ALA A 41 2.24 -8.68 -1.55
C ALA A 41 2.20 -10.23 -1.62
N ALA A 42 1.36 -10.80 -2.48
CA ALA A 42 1.25 -12.24 -2.66
C ALA A 42 2.51 -12.88 -3.27
N LYS A 43 3.33 -12.13 -4.02
CA LYS A 43 4.59 -12.61 -4.60
C LYS A 43 5.77 -12.51 -3.63
N LEU A 44 5.71 -11.56 -2.70
CA LEU A 44 6.81 -11.28 -1.76
C LEU A 44 6.62 -11.99 -0.41
N MET A 45 5.40 -12.38 -0.06
CA MET A 45 5.07 -12.96 1.24
C MET A 45 4.62 -14.42 1.10
N ASN A 46 5.05 -15.26 2.03
CA ASN A 46 4.57 -16.64 2.15
C ASN A 46 3.46 -16.70 3.21
N ASP A 47 2.25 -17.10 2.80
CA ASP A 47 1.06 -17.24 3.67
C ASP A 47 0.84 -16.06 4.66
N PRO A 48 0.58 -14.83 4.15
CA PRO A 48 0.52 -13.65 4.99
C PRO A 48 -0.79 -13.55 5.80
N VAL A 49 -0.66 -13.24 7.09
CA VAL A 49 -1.80 -12.83 7.92
C VAL A 49 -2.22 -11.42 7.50
N THR A 50 -3.49 -11.28 7.10
CA THR A 50 -4.05 -10.02 6.62
C THR A 50 -4.95 -9.37 7.67
N VAL A 51 -4.60 -8.15 8.11
CA VAL A 51 -5.40 -7.34 9.03
C VAL A 51 -5.97 -6.15 8.29
N LEU A 52 -7.26 -6.19 7.96
CA LEU A 52 -7.97 -5.13 7.25
C LEU A 52 -8.84 -4.36 8.23
N ILE A 53 -8.58 -3.06 8.35
CA ILE A 53 -9.45 -2.13 9.07
C ILE A 53 -10.47 -1.60 8.06
N LYS A 54 -11.75 -1.93 8.23
CA LYS A 54 -12.82 -1.35 7.40
C LYS A 54 -12.82 0.16 7.64
N ARG A 55 -12.84 0.94 6.55
CA ARG A 55 -13.21 2.36 6.63
C ARG A 55 -14.66 2.41 7.08
N GLU A 56 -14.90 2.73 8.34
CA GLU A 56 -16.14 3.44 8.67
C GLU A 56 -16.07 4.77 7.92
N GLU A 57 -17.14 5.17 7.22
CA GLU A 57 -17.21 6.38 6.37
C GLU A 57 -17.06 7.70 7.13
N ARG A 58 -16.40 7.70 8.29
CA ARG A 58 -16.00 8.93 8.95
C ARG A 58 -14.73 9.41 8.27
N THR A 59 -14.87 10.48 7.50
CA THR A 59 -13.83 11.51 7.49
C THR A 59 -13.33 11.64 8.93
N LEU A 60 -12.02 11.48 9.18
CA LEU A 60 -11.45 11.58 10.52
C LEU A 60 -12.15 12.72 11.26
N ASP A 61 -12.81 12.44 12.39
CA ASP A 61 -13.72 13.39 13.05
C ASP A 61 -13.02 14.75 13.38
N GLY A 62 -11.68 14.80 13.34
CA GLY A 62 -10.87 16.01 13.49
C GLY A 62 -10.45 16.76 12.22
N ILE A 63 -10.71 16.24 11.01
CA ILE A 63 -10.28 16.87 9.75
C ILE A 63 -11.48 17.54 9.07
N ARG A 64 -11.51 18.87 9.11
CA ARG A 64 -12.45 19.68 8.33
C ARG A 64 -11.99 19.72 6.87
N GLN A 65 -12.79 19.15 5.98
CA GLN A 65 -12.53 19.11 4.55
C GLN A 65 -13.38 20.20 3.86
N PHE A 66 -12.74 21.01 3.01
CA PHE A 66 -13.39 22.05 2.22
C PHE A 66 -12.97 21.91 0.76
N TYR A 67 -13.84 22.26 -0.18
CA TYR A 67 -13.49 22.40 -1.59
C TYR A 67 -14.00 23.74 -2.11
N VAL A 68 -13.31 24.31 -3.10
CA VAL A 68 -13.76 25.50 -3.84
C VAL A 68 -13.90 25.08 -5.30
N ASN A 69 -15.10 25.24 -5.85
CA ASN A 69 -15.33 24.99 -7.27
C ASN A 69 -14.89 26.25 -8.05
N ALA A 70 -13.85 26.12 -8.87
CA ALA A 70 -13.40 27.19 -9.75
C ALA A 70 -13.93 26.93 -11.17
N GLU A 71 -14.52 27.94 -11.79
CA GLU A 71 -14.82 27.88 -13.22
C GLU A 71 -13.50 27.76 -13.99
N ARG A 72 -13.43 26.81 -14.92
CA ARG A 72 -12.31 26.67 -15.84
C ARG A 72 -12.28 27.92 -16.74
N GLU A 73 -11.12 28.58 -16.82
CA GLU A 73 -10.81 29.51 -17.91
C GLU A 73 -10.79 28.79 -19.28
#